data_AF-A0A8H7TQB7-F1
#
_entry.id   AF-A0A8H7TQB7-F1
#
_cell.length_a   1.000
_cell.length_b   1.000
_cell.length_c   1.000
_cell.angle_alpha   90.00
_cell.angle_beta   90.00
_cell.angle_gamma   90.00
#
_symmetry.space_group_name_H-M   'P 1'
#
loop_
_entity.id
_entity.type
_entity.pdbx_description
1 polymer ?
#
loop_
_entity_poly.entity_id
_entity_poly.type
_entity_poly.pdbx_seq_one_letter_code
_entity_poly.pdbx_strand_id
1 'polypeptide(L)'
;MEELKIARIDVFQVDLPYRGGVYRLSGGREYKSFDATIVRITTQNGIEGWGESTPFGSNWIASHALGVRAGIAEIAPKLIGLDPRRVDRVYDAMDAALIGHSHAKTALDVACWDIFGKATGLPVYVSF
;
A
#
# COMPACT_ATOMS: atom_id res chain seq x y z
N MET A 1 10.49 17.94 -18.38
CA MET A 1 10.56 17.23 -17.08
C MET A 1 10.39 15.76 -17.42
N GLU A 2 11.34 14.89 -17.07
CA GLU A 2 11.26 13.48 -17.45
C GLU A 2 9.93 12.86 -16.99
N GLU A 3 9.37 12.04 -17.88
CA GLU A 3 8.09 11.39 -17.68
C GLU A 3 8.28 10.24 -16.68
N LEU A 4 7.77 10.42 -15.45
CA LEU A 4 7.85 9.41 -14.39
C LEU A 4 6.55 8.63 -14.38
N LYS A 5 6.53 7.40 -14.89
CA LYS A 5 5.33 6.55 -14.94
C LYS A 5 5.51 5.27 -14.17
N ILE A 6 4.44 4.77 -13.57
CA ILE A 6 4.39 3.44 -12.95
C ILE A 6 4.57 2.38 -14.04
N ALA A 7 5.60 1.54 -13.91
CA ALA A 7 5.92 0.46 -14.83
C ALA A 7 5.57 -0.92 -14.29
N ARG A 8 5.71 -1.12 -12.98
CA ARG A 8 5.43 -2.40 -12.30
C ARG A 8 4.92 -2.17 -10.89
N ILE A 9 4.03 -3.06 -10.45
CA ILE A 9 3.55 -3.13 -9.07
C ILE A 9 3.79 -4.58 -8.63
N ASP A 10 4.69 -4.76 -7.66
CA ASP A 10 4.97 -6.05 -7.03
C ASP A 10 4.24 -6.10 -5.67
N VAL A 11 3.66 -7.26 -5.34
CA VAL A 11 2.94 -7.48 -4.08
C VAL A 11 3.57 -8.66 -3.37
N PHE A 12 4.01 -8.44 -2.13
CA PHE A 12 4.64 -9.44 -1.27
C PHE A 12 3.76 -9.73 -0.07
N GLN A 13 3.81 -10.98 0.39
CA GLN A 13 3.21 -11.40 1.64
C GLN A 13 4.33 -11.68 2.64
N VAL A 14 4.17 -11.20 3.87
CA VAL A 14 5.11 -11.45 4.96
C VAL A 14 4.34 -11.73 6.24
N ASP A 15 4.60 -12.86 6.87
CA ASP A 15 4.15 -13.10 8.23
C ASP A 15 5.07 -12.37 9.21
N LEU A 16 4.49 -11.53 10.07
CA LEU A 16 5.19 -10.77 11.10
C LEU A 16 4.87 -11.34 12.49
N PRO A 17 5.70 -12.24 13.06
CA PRO A 17 5.52 -12.77 14.40
C PRO A 17 5.60 -11.66 15.45
N TYR A 18 4.66 -11.65 16.39
CA TYR A 18 4.68 -10.70 17.48
C TYR A 18 5.68 -11.13 18.56
N ARG A 19 6.67 -10.27 18.86
CA ARG A 19 7.73 -10.57 19.84
C ARG A 19 7.20 -10.92 21.24
N GLY A 20 6.07 -10.35 21.64
CA GLY A 20 5.42 -10.63 22.92
C GLY A 20 4.67 -11.98 22.96
N GLY A 21 4.77 -12.80 21.91
CA GLY A 21 4.11 -14.09 21.78
C GLY A 21 2.65 -13.98 21.38
N VAL A 22 1.86 -13.18 22.10
CA VAL A 22 0.44 -12.93 21.81
C VAL A 22 0.11 -11.45 22.02
N TYR A 23 -0.39 -10.80 20.98
CA TYR A 23 -1.01 -9.48 21.05
C TYR A 23 -2.49 -9.64 21.38
N ARG A 24 -2.95 -9.00 22.46
CA ARG A 24 -4.33 -9.09 22.94
C ARG A 24 -5.08 -7.78 22.72
N LEU A 25 -6.29 -7.89 22.18
CA LEU A 25 -7.20 -6.79 21.92
C LEU A 25 -8.54 -7.02 22.64
N SER A 26 -9.33 -5.95 22.77
CA SER A 26 -10.68 -6.03 23.32
C SER A 26 -11.55 -7.03 22.54
N GLY A 27 -12.59 -7.55 23.20
CA GLY A 27 -13.45 -8.59 22.62
C GLY A 27 -12.82 -9.98 22.54
N GLY A 28 -11.77 -10.25 23.34
CA GLY A 28 -11.13 -11.57 23.41
C GLY A 28 -10.28 -11.93 22.19
N ARG A 29 -9.83 -10.94 21.42
CA ARG A 29 -9.04 -11.16 20.20
C ARG A 29 -7.57 -11.35 20.55
N GLU A 30 -6.96 -12.38 19.97
CA GLU A 30 -5.55 -12.72 20.17
C GLU A 30 -4.86 -12.94 18.82
N TYR A 31 -3.68 -12.34 18.64
CA TYR A 31 -2.86 -12.50 17.42
C TYR A 31 -1.43 -12.89 17.81
N LYS A 32 -0.90 -13.93 17.16
CA LYS A 32 0.51 -14.36 17.33
C LYS A 32 1.42 -13.81 16.23
N SER A 33 0.84 -13.58 15.07
CA SER A 33 1.49 -12.99 13.90
C SER A 33 0.48 -12.12 13.15
N PHE A 34 1.01 -11.25 12.30
CA PHE A 34 0.23 -10.44 11.38
C PHE A 34 0.60 -10.78 9.95
N ASP A 35 -0.42 -11.02 9.12
CA ASP A 35 -0.25 -11.23 7.68
C ASP A 35 -0.14 -9.86 7.00
N ALA A 36 1.10 -9.43 6.77
CA ALA A 36 1.42 -8.15 6.16
C ALA A 36 1.43 -8.25 4.63
N THR A 37 0.94 -7.20 3.99
CA THR A 37 1.07 -7.02 2.53
C THR A 37 1.99 -5.85 2.26
N ILE A 38 3.11 -6.12 1.60
CA ILE A 38 4.09 -5.11 1.19
C ILE A 38 3.95 -4.87 -0.32
N VAL A 39 3.85 -3.61 -0.71
CA VAL A 39 3.76 -3.19 -2.11
C VAL A 39 5.04 -2.48 -2.49
N ARG A 40 5.57 -2.84 -3.66
CA ARG A 40 6.61 -2.09 -4.34
C ARG A 40 6.12 -1.59 -5.68
N ILE A 41 6.18 -0.28 -5.87
CA ILE A 41 5.91 0.35 -7.17
C ILE A 41 7.24 0.70 -7.81
N THR A 42 7.51 0.18 -9.00
CA THR A 42 8.69 0.53 -9.80
C THR A 42 8.28 1.42 -10.96
N THR A 43 8.95 2.55 -11.10
CA THR A 43 8.74 3.50 -12.21
C THR A 43 9.57 3.14 -13.44
N GLN A 44 9.24 3.74 -14.59
CA GLN A 44 9.95 3.48 -15.86
C GLN A 44 11.46 3.81 -15.82
N ASN A 45 11.89 4.72 -14.94
CA ASN A 45 13.31 5.07 -14.76
C ASN A 45 13.95 4.37 -13.54
N GLY A 46 13.26 3.40 -12.93
CA GLY A 46 13.81 2.55 -11.88
C GLY A 46 13.66 3.07 -10.45
N ILE A 47 13.02 4.22 -10.20
CA ILE A 47 12.70 4.63 -8.82
C ILE A 47 11.68 3.64 -8.25
N GLU A 48 11.96 3.14 -7.04
CA GLU A 48 11.08 2.23 -6.31
C GLU A 48 10.45 2.92 -5.10
N GLY A 49 9.13 2.79 -4.96
CA GLY A 49 8.35 3.19 -3.79
C GLY A 49 7.84 2.00 -3.02
N TRP A 50 7.80 2.11 -1.69
CA TRP A 50 7.37 1.05 -0.80
C TRP A 50 6.22 1.49 0.09
N GLY A 51 5.22 0.62 0.23
CA GLY A 51 4.10 0.82 1.13
C GLY A 51 3.66 -0.50 1.76
N GLU A 52 3.02 -0.39 2.93
CA GLU A 52 2.59 -1.54 3.73
C GLU A 52 1.11 -1.40 4.10
N SER A 53 0.42 -2.55 4.15
CA SER A 53 -0.88 -2.68 4.79
C SER A 53 -0.95 -3.98 5.58
N THR A 54 -1.18 -3.86 6.89
CA THR A 54 -1.15 -4.97 7.84
C THR A 54 -2.36 -4.91 8.77
N PRO A 55 -3.56 -5.32 8.31
CA PRO A 55 -4.77 -5.33 9.15
C PRO A 55 -4.69 -6.34 10.30
N PHE A 56 -5.35 -6.05 11.42
CA PHE A 56 -5.44 -6.95 12.58
C PHE A 56 -6.49 -8.06 12.37
N GLY A 57 -6.22 -8.96 11.42
CA GLY A 57 -7.10 -10.07 11.07
C GLY A 57 -8.51 -9.64 10.63
N SER A 58 -9.42 -10.61 10.46
CA SER A 58 -10.75 -10.39 9.88
C SER A 58 -11.85 -9.96 10.86
N ASN A 59 -11.56 -9.92 12.16
CA ASN A 59 -12.57 -9.73 13.21
C ASN A 59 -12.40 -8.44 14.04
N TRP A 60 -11.40 -7.59 13.73
CA TRP A 60 -11.20 -6.30 14.40
C TRP A 60 -11.82 -5.12 13.63
N ILE A 61 -11.56 -5.03 12.34
CA ILE A 61 -12.10 -4.02 11.41
C ILE A 61 -12.61 -4.69 10.14
N ALA A 62 -13.35 -3.94 9.31
CA ALA A 62 -13.83 -4.40 8.00
C ALA A 62 -12.69 -4.44 6.96
N SER A 63 -11.60 -5.14 7.27
CA SER A 63 -10.44 -5.36 6.42
C SER A 63 -9.63 -6.56 6.90
N HIS A 64 -9.01 -7.30 5.99
CA HIS A 64 -8.09 -8.38 6.28
C HIS A 64 -7.09 -8.57 5.14
N ALA A 65 -5.95 -9.20 5.42
CA ALA A 65 -4.83 -9.30 4.48
C ALA A 65 -5.18 -9.91 3.11
N LEU A 66 -6.01 -10.96 3.07
CA LEU A 66 -6.50 -11.52 1.80
C LEU A 66 -7.32 -10.51 0.99
N GLY A 67 -8.18 -9.73 1.65
CA GLY A 67 -8.97 -8.69 1.00
C GLY A 67 -8.12 -7.52 0.53
N VAL A 68 -7.04 -7.19 1.26
CA VAL A 68 -6.04 -6.20 0.82
C VAL A 68 -5.39 -6.63 -0.48
N ARG A 69 -4.87 -7.87 -0.56
CA ARG A 69 -4.22 -8.38 -1.78
C ARG A 69 -5.19 -8.50 -2.96
N ALA A 70 -6.42 -8.96 -2.72
CA ALA A 70 -7.46 -9.00 -3.74
C ALA A 70 -7.82 -7.58 -4.24
N GLY A 71 -7.99 -6.61 -3.33
CA GLY A 71 -8.25 -5.22 -3.70
C GLY A 71 -7.11 -4.59 -4.50
N ILE A 72 -5.85 -4.87 -4.14
CA ILE A 72 -4.69 -4.42 -4.92
C ILE A 72 -4.72 -5.03 -6.34
N ALA A 73 -5.10 -6.30 -6.49
CA ALA A 73 -5.18 -6.95 -7.79
C ALA A 73 -6.21 -6.29 -8.74
N GLU A 74 -7.33 -5.78 -8.20
CA GLU A 74 -8.33 -5.03 -8.96
C GLU A 74 -7.86 -3.60 -9.32
N ILE A 75 -7.16 -2.95 -8.39
CA ILE A 75 -6.73 -1.54 -8.54
C ILE A 75 -5.48 -1.43 -9.43
N ALA A 76 -4.47 -2.28 -9.22
CA ALA A 76 -3.13 -2.13 -9.81
C ALA A 76 -3.12 -1.96 -11.35
N PRO A 77 -3.93 -2.69 -12.15
CA PRO A 77 -3.95 -2.50 -13.60
C PRO A 77 -4.34 -1.09 -14.04
N LYS A 78 -5.10 -0.35 -13.22
CA LYS A 78 -5.54 1.03 -13.52
C LYS A 78 -4.48 2.08 -13.21
N LEU A 79 -3.44 1.71 -12.47
CA LEU A 79 -2.37 2.62 -12.07
C LEU A 79 -1.15 2.57 -12.99
N ILE A 80 -1.00 1.50 -13.79
CA ILE A 80 0.09 1.39 -14.75
C ILE A 80 0.05 2.56 -15.74
N GLY A 81 1.20 3.22 -15.93
CA GLY A 81 1.33 4.38 -16.82
C GLY A 81 0.97 5.73 -16.19
N LEU A 82 0.41 5.76 -14.97
CA LEU A 82 0.18 7.02 -14.23
C LEU A 82 1.48 7.55 -13.64
N ASP A 83 1.54 8.87 -13.39
CA ASP A 83 2.64 9.49 -12.66
C ASP A 83 2.41 9.38 -11.15
N PRO A 84 3.25 8.63 -10.41
CA PRO A 84 3.04 8.39 -8.98
C PRO A 84 3.22 9.66 -8.12
N ARG A 85 3.78 10.75 -8.67
CA ARG A 85 3.88 12.04 -7.96
C ARG A 85 2.56 12.80 -7.94
N ARG A 86 1.64 12.46 -8.85
CA ARG A 86 0.29 13.02 -8.92
C ARG A 86 -0.63 12.24 -7.99
N VAL A 87 -0.30 12.25 -6.69
CA VAL A 87 -0.93 11.42 -5.65
C VAL A 87 -2.45 11.58 -5.62
N ASP A 88 -2.96 12.80 -5.86
CA ASP A 88 -4.38 13.09 -5.99
C ASP A 88 -5.02 12.31 -7.17
N ARG A 89 -4.37 12.33 -8.34
CA ARG A 89 -4.86 11.62 -9.54
C ARG A 89 -4.73 10.11 -9.43
N VAL A 90 -3.69 9.63 -8.76
CA VAL A 90 -3.54 8.21 -8.46
C VAL A 90 -4.68 7.78 -7.54
N TYR A 91 -4.98 8.57 -6.50
CA TYR A 91 -6.10 8.28 -5.60
C TYR A 91 -7.45 8.29 -6.31
N ASP A 92 -7.72 9.28 -7.16
CA ASP A 92 -8.93 9.34 -8.00
C ASP A 92 -9.07 8.05 -8.85
N ALA A 93 -7.96 7.57 -9.44
CA ALA A 93 -7.95 6.34 -10.23
C ALA A 93 -8.22 5.10 -9.37
N MET A 94 -7.71 5.05 -8.13
CA MET A 94 -8.01 3.97 -7.19
C MET A 94 -9.48 3.98 -6.76
N ASP A 95 -10.06 5.15 -6.51
CA ASP A 95 -11.47 5.30 -6.15
C ASP A 95 -12.42 4.91 -7.28
N ALA A 96 -12.07 5.26 -8.51
CA ALA A 96 -12.80 4.84 -9.69
C ALA A 96 -12.68 3.32 -9.96
N ALA A 97 -11.54 2.72 -9.62
CA ALA A 97 -11.29 1.29 -9.83
C ALA A 97 -12.04 0.41 -8.82
N LEU A 98 -12.08 0.81 -7.54
CA LEU A 98 -12.67 0.00 -6.49
C LEU A 98 -13.22 0.86 -5.34
N ILE A 99 -14.52 0.76 -5.07
CA ILE A 99 -15.18 1.47 -3.97
C ILE A 99 -14.71 0.90 -2.62
N GLY A 100 -14.45 1.78 -1.64
CA GLY A 100 -13.99 1.37 -0.30
C GLY A 100 -12.56 0.85 -0.31
N HIS A 101 -12.31 -0.31 0.30
CA HIS A 101 -11.01 -1.00 0.33
C HIS A 101 -9.82 -0.09 0.68
N SER A 102 -10.02 0.82 1.64
CA SER A 102 -9.01 1.81 2.05
C SER A 102 -7.67 1.16 2.41
N HIS A 103 -7.68 -0.04 2.99
CA HIS A 103 -6.46 -0.78 3.32
C HIS A 103 -5.68 -1.28 2.11
N ALA A 104 -6.33 -1.58 0.98
CA ALA A 104 -5.64 -1.88 -0.27
C ALA A 104 -5.01 -0.60 -0.85
N LYS A 105 -5.79 0.49 -0.85
CA LYS A 105 -5.35 1.81 -1.33
C LYS A 105 -4.19 2.37 -0.53
N THR A 106 -4.18 2.15 0.79
CA THR A 106 -3.13 2.66 1.70
C THR A 106 -1.73 2.18 1.27
N ALA A 107 -1.56 0.90 0.96
CA ALA A 107 -0.26 0.38 0.54
C ALA A 107 0.23 0.99 -0.78
N LEU A 108 -0.70 1.27 -1.71
CA LEU A 108 -0.40 1.89 -3.00
C LEU A 108 -0.10 3.40 -2.85
N ASP A 109 -0.88 4.11 -2.04
CA ASP A 109 -0.74 5.54 -1.76
C ASP A 109 0.59 5.84 -1.07
N VAL A 110 0.93 5.11 -0.01
CA VAL A 110 2.20 5.27 0.71
C VAL A 110 3.40 5.00 -0.22
N ALA A 111 3.32 3.99 -1.09
CA ALA A 111 4.36 3.74 -2.09
C ALA A 111 4.51 4.89 -3.09
N CYS A 112 3.42 5.57 -3.46
CA CYS A 112 3.46 6.76 -4.32
C CYS A 112 4.11 7.95 -3.59
N TRP A 113 3.82 8.15 -2.31
CA TRP A 113 4.46 9.17 -1.48
C TRP A 113 5.97 8.92 -1.27
N ASP A 114 6.37 7.67 -1.10
CA ASP A 114 7.79 7.29 -1.05
C ASP A 114 8.51 7.62 -2.37
N ILE A 115 7.88 7.32 -3.52
CA ILE A 115 8.40 7.75 -4.83
C ILE A 115 8.47 9.26 -4.94
N PHE A 116 7.45 9.99 -4.47
CA PHE A 116 7.44 11.45 -4.51
C PHE A 116 8.65 12.03 -3.77
N GLY A 117 8.91 11.58 -2.53
CA GLY A 117 10.07 12.01 -1.77
C GLY A 117 11.39 11.68 -2.48
N LYS A 118 11.54 10.45 -2.97
CA LYS A 118 12.74 10.02 -3.72
C LYS A 118 12.95 10.80 -5.02
N ALA A 119 11.89 11.05 -5.78
CA ALA A 119 11.95 11.79 -7.04
C ALA A 119 12.24 13.28 -6.85
N THR A 120 11.93 13.83 -5.67
CA THR A 120 12.20 15.24 -5.33
C THR A 120 13.47 15.42 -4.49
N GLY A 121 14.07 14.35 -3.99
CA GLY A 121 15.20 14.41 -3.06
C GLY A 121 14.81 14.93 -1.67
N LEU A 122 13.52 14.92 -1.33
CA LEU A 122 12.98 15.43 -0.07
C LEU A 122 12.46 14.28 0.80
N PRO A 123 12.59 14.39 2.13
CA PRO A 123 11.88 13.48 3.01
C PRO A 123 10.38 13.76 2.98
N VAL A 124 9.57 12.70 3.07
CA VAL A 124 8.10 12.77 2.89
C VAL A 124 7.45 13.78 3.84
N TYR A 125 7.97 13.95 5.07
CA TYR A 125 7.42 14.89 6.07
C TYR A 125 7.37 16.35 5.62
N VAL A 126 8.14 16.75 4.60
CA VAL A 126 8.13 18.13 4.05
C VAL A 126 6.91 18.37 3.16
N SER A 127 6.22 17.32 2.74
CA SER A 127 5.12 17.39 1.77
C SER A 127 3.73 17.47 2.42
N PHE A 128 3.68 17.63 3.76
CA PHE A 128 2.46 17.74 4.57
C PHE A 128 2.38 19.08 5.30
#